data_AF-A0A7K4H4R0-F1
#
_entry.id   AF-A0A7K4H4R0-F1
#
_cell.length_a   1.000
_cell.length_b   1.000
_cell.length_c   1.000
_cell.angle_alpha   90.00
_cell.angle_beta   90.00
_cell.angle_gamma   90.00
#
_symmetry.space_group_name_H-M   'P 1'
#
loop_
_entity.id
_entity.type
_entity.pdbx_description
1 polymer ?
#
loop_
_entity_poly.entity_id
_entity_poly.type
_entity_poly.pdbx_seq_one_letter_code
_entity_poly.pdbx_strand_id
1 'polypeptide(L)'
;MEEVKNVQRLADENSKIAMSEKETANEMKALARQEVKRAKAREMLVKSEIELAKIRERLAEKIRKLVEKKEKVKSIMKISEEILKTEKNQAIYNEKVADIQIKIAEIQRKIANAETEIAEVKVKLANKKIDEAKERGNLAKKQLAYVKQVNANSPGEKISKAEGVYLKIQKDLTKFETDVMEINKNIVEKQKKLADLKKELSEKLAEREKIRPA
;
A
#
# COMPACT_ATOMS: atom_id res chain seq x y z
N MET A 1 -46.02 -9.08 19.36
CA MET A 1 -45.02 -10.04 19.87
C MET A 1 -43.98 -10.41 18.81
N GLU A 2 -44.38 -10.68 17.56
CA GLU A 2 -43.47 -11.01 16.45
C GLU A 2 -42.39 -9.93 16.21
N GLU A 3 -42.79 -8.66 16.18
CA GLU A 3 -41.87 -7.52 15.95
C GLU A 3 -40.80 -7.39 17.04
N VAL A 4 -41.16 -7.61 18.30
CA VAL A 4 -40.23 -7.55 19.44
C VAL A 4 -39.21 -8.68 19.36
N LYS A 5 -39.63 -9.89 18.98
CA LYS A 5 -38.73 -11.03 18.74
C LYS A 5 -37.77 -10.73 17.58
N ASN A 6 -38.24 -10.07 16.53
CA ASN A 6 -37.39 -9.65 15.42
C ASN A 6 -36.33 -8.63 15.84
N VAL A 7 -36.70 -7.60 16.62
CA VAL A 7 -35.73 -6.61 17.13
C VAL A 7 -34.71 -7.26 18.08
N GLN A 8 -35.14 -8.23 18.90
CA GLN A 8 -34.24 -9.01 19.75
C GLN A 8 -33.22 -9.80 18.91
N ARG A 9 -33.67 -10.51 17.87
CA ARG A 9 -32.78 -11.25 16.96
C ARG A 9 -31.78 -10.32 16.27
N LEU A 10 -32.25 -9.17 15.76
CA LEU A 10 -31.39 -8.17 15.13
C LEU A 10 -30.35 -7.61 16.09
N ALA A 11 -30.69 -7.44 17.37
CA ALA A 11 -29.74 -7.00 18.38
C ALA A 11 -28.62 -8.02 18.60
N ASP A 12 -28.96 -9.30 18.69
CA ASP A 12 -27.99 -10.38 18.86
C ASP A 12 -27.08 -10.51 17.62
N GLU A 13 -27.65 -10.37 16.42
CA GLU A 13 -26.91 -10.33 15.16
C GLU A 13 -25.97 -9.12 15.08
N ASN A 14 -26.47 -7.91 15.36
CA ASN A 14 -25.66 -6.69 15.36
C ASN A 14 -24.50 -6.77 16.36
N SER A 15 -24.72 -7.39 17.53
CA SER A 15 -23.65 -7.61 18.51
C SER A 15 -22.57 -8.56 17.98
N LYS A 16 -22.96 -9.66 17.33
CA LYS A 16 -22.01 -10.61 16.71
C LYS A 16 -21.23 -9.96 15.57
N ILE A 17 -21.92 -9.24 14.68
CA ILE A 17 -21.31 -8.53 13.56
C ILE A 17 -20.31 -7.49 14.08
N ALA A 18 -20.70 -6.68 15.07
CA ALA A 18 -19.83 -5.68 15.69
C ALA A 18 -18.53 -6.28 16.23
N MET A 19 -18.58 -7.46 16.87
CA MET A 19 -17.36 -8.13 17.35
C MET A 19 -16.45 -8.56 16.19
N SER A 20 -17.02 -9.22 15.18
CA SER A 20 -16.27 -9.72 14.01
C SER A 20 -15.70 -8.57 13.14
N GLU A 21 -16.46 -7.51 12.91
CA GLU A 21 -16.00 -6.32 12.19
C GLU A 21 -14.83 -5.65 12.90
N LYS A 22 -14.93 -5.51 14.24
CA LYS A 22 -13.86 -4.92 15.04
C LYS A 22 -12.58 -5.74 14.99
N GLU A 23 -12.68 -7.07 15.07
CA GLU A 23 -11.54 -7.97 14.98
C GLU A 23 -10.87 -7.86 13.60
N THR A 24 -11.64 -8.02 12.53
CA THR A 24 -11.18 -7.90 11.14
C THR A 24 -10.53 -6.54 10.88
N ALA A 25 -11.12 -5.46 11.41
CA ALA A 25 -10.58 -4.11 11.25
C ALA A 25 -9.27 -3.91 12.03
N ASN A 26 -9.11 -4.51 13.22
CA ASN A 26 -7.84 -4.48 13.93
C ASN A 26 -6.73 -5.22 13.17
N GLU A 27 -7.04 -6.39 12.59
CA GLU A 27 -6.10 -7.13 11.74
C GLU A 27 -5.71 -6.31 10.51
N MET A 28 -6.69 -5.73 9.81
CA MET A 28 -6.45 -4.83 8.67
C MET A 28 -5.51 -3.69 9.05
N LYS A 29 -5.73 -3.06 10.21
CA LYS A 29 -4.87 -1.99 10.73
C LYS A 29 -3.45 -2.46 11.00
N ALA A 30 -3.30 -3.64 11.59
CA ALA A 30 -1.99 -4.23 11.88
C ALA A 30 -1.22 -4.54 10.59
N LEU A 31 -1.87 -5.18 9.62
CA LEU A 31 -1.30 -5.49 8.31
C LEU A 31 -0.90 -4.20 7.56
N ALA A 32 -1.77 -3.19 7.53
CA ALA A 32 -1.47 -1.92 6.88
C ALA A 32 -0.25 -1.22 7.52
N ARG A 33 -0.10 -1.27 8.85
CA ARG A 33 1.10 -0.75 9.52
C ARG A 33 2.37 -1.53 9.14
N GLN A 34 2.28 -2.84 8.94
CA GLN A 34 3.40 -3.63 8.43
C GLN A 34 3.73 -3.28 6.97
N GLU A 35 2.72 -3.04 6.13
CA GLU A 35 2.92 -2.57 4.75
C GLU A 35 3.70 -1.25 4.70
N VAL A 36 3.37 -0.27 5.55
CA VAL A 36 4.14 0.98 5.68
C VAL A 36 5.60 0.71 6.05
N LYS A 37 5.86 -0.15 7.04
CA LYS A 37 7.23 -0.50 7.44
C LYS A 37 8.02 -1.12 6.28
N ARG A 38 7.40 -2.05 5.56
CA ARG A 38 8.02 -2.71 4.40
C ARG A 38 8.31 -1.71 3.28
N ALA A 39 7.38 -0.80 2.99
CA ALA A 39 7.57 0.21 1.97
C ALA A 39 8.72 1.18 2.33
N LYS A 40 8.82 1.61 3.59
CA LYS A 40 9.97 2.41 4.07
C LYS A 40 11.30 1.67 3.96
N ALA A 41 11.33 0.38 4.29
CA ALA A 41 12.53 -0.44 4.11
C ALA A 41 12.94 -0.54 2.62
N ARG A 42 11.97 -0.68 1.71
CA ARG A 42 12.22 -0.63 0.26
C ARG A 42 12.77 0.72 -0.18
N GLU A 43 12.26 1.83 0.35
CA GLU A 43 12.80 3.16 0.04
C GLU A 43 14.27 3.30 0.45
N MET A 44 14.65 2.76 1.60
CA MET A 44 16.05 2.72 2.05
C MET A 44 16.93 1.87 1.13
N LEU A 45 16.45 0.69 0.73
CA LEU A 45 17.15 -0.18 -0.21
C LEU A 45 17.40 0.54 -1.54
N VAL A 46 16.38 1.20 -2.07
CA VAL A 46 16.45 1.96 -3.32
C VAL A 46 17.50 3.09 -3.26
N LYS A 47 17.64 3.77 -2.11
CA LYS A 47 18.71 4.77 -1.94
C LYS A 47 20.09 4.13 -2.11
N SER A 48 20.31 2.97 -1.50
CA SER A 48 21.56 2.21 -1.65
C SER A 48 21.78 1.73 -3.09
N GLU A 49 20.73 1.29 -3.79
CA GLU A 49 20.80 0.87 -5.20
C GLU A 49 21.23 2.02 -6.12
N ILE A 50 20.68 3.22 -5.91
CA ILE A 50 21.06 4.43 -6.65
C ILE A 50 22.53 4.77 -6.42
N GLU A 51 22.98 4.77 -5.15
CA GLU A 51 24.39 5.07 -4.84
C GLU A 51 25.34 4.04 -5.45
N LEU A 52 24.98 2.76 -5.41
CA LEU A 52 25.74 1.69 -6.05
C LEU A 52 25.81 1.87 -7.58
N ALA A 53 24.71 2.27 -8.22
CA ALA A 53 24.70 2.57 -9.65
C ALA A 53 25.60 3.76 -10.00
N LYS A 54 25.57 4.85 -9.23
CA LYS A 54 26.50 5.99 -9.39
C LYS A 54 27.97 5.62 -9.18
N ILE A 55 28.26 4.67 -8.28
CA ILE A 55 29.62 4.14 -8.11
C ILE A 55 30.06 3.39 -9.38
N ARG A 56 29.17 2.56 -9.95
CA ARG A 56 29.45 1.83 -11.19
C ARG A 56 29.68 2.75 -12.38
N GLU A 57 28.89 3.81 -12.50
CA GLU A 57 29.06 4.85 -13.52
C GLU A 57 30.44 5.51 -13.41
N ARG A 58 30.81 6.00 -12.22
CA ARG A 58 32.14 6.59 -11.96
C ARG A 58 33.29 5.63 -12.23
N LEU A 59 33.11 4.34 -11.91
CA LEU A 59 34.11 3.31 -12.19
C LEU A 59 34.28 3.12 -13.70
N ALA A 60 33.18 3.06 -14.45
CA ALA A 60 33.21 2.92 -15.90
C ALA A 60 33.88 4.13 -16.59
N GLU A 61 33.63 5.35 -16.12
CA GLU A 61 34.32 6.55 -16.59
C GLU A 61 35.83 6.47 -16.34
N LYS A 62 36.26 6.00 -15.16
CA LYS A 62 37.68 5.78 -14.85
C LYS A 62 38.31 4.72 -15.76
N ILE A 63 37.60 3.64 -16.05
CA ILE A 63 38.07 2.61 -16.99
C ILE A 63 38.24 3.22 -18.39
N ARG A 64 37.27 4.02 -18.86
CA ARG A 64 37.36 4.70 -20.16
C ARG A 64 38.61 5.58 -20.27
N LYS A 65 38.86 6.42 -19.26
CA LYS A 65 40.07 7.27 -19.18
C LYS A 65 41.36 6.44 -19.11
N LEU A 66 41.33 5.28 -18.46
CA LEU A 66 42.47 4.37 -18.44
C LEU A 66 42.74 3.77 -19.82
N VAL A 67 41.70 3.35 -20.55
CA VAL A 67 41.82 2.84 -21.92
C VAL A 67 42.41 3.91 -22.85
N GLU A 68 41.95 5.16 -22.77
CA GLU A 68 42.52 6.28 -23.54
C GLU A 68 44.02 6.50 -23.25
N LYS A 69 44.46 6.31 -22.00
CA LYS A 69 45.89 6.36 -21.66
C LYS A 69 46.64 5.16 -22.22
N LYS A 70 46.08 3.95 -22.14
CA LYS A 70 46.68 2.73 -22.70
C LYS A 70 46.81 2.82 -24.23
N GLU A 71 45.83 3.40 -24.92
CA GLU A 71 45.88 3.65 -26.37
C GLU A 71 47.12 4.49 -26.76
N LYS A 72 47.46 5.51 -25.96
CA LYS A 72 48.63 6.38 -26.20
C LYS A 72 49.98 5.66 -26.04
N VAL A 73 50.04 4.63 -25.20
CA VAL A 73 51.28 3.88 -24.91
C VAL A 73 51.28 2.47 -25.50
N LYS A 74 50.30 2.14 -26.34
CA LYS A 74 50.05 0.76 -26.80
C LYS A 74 51.25 0.13 -27.52
N SER A 75 51.99 0.92 -28.30
CA SER A 75 53.18 0.47 -29.04
C SER A 75 54.35 0.12 -28.11
N ILE A 76 54.55 0.91 -27.04
CA ILE A 76 55.61 0.71 -26.05
C ILE A 76 55.29 -0.51 -25.18
N MET A 77 54.03 -0.63 -24.76
CA MET A 77 53.57 -1.68 -23.85
C MET A 77 53.14 -2.97 -24.55
N LYS A 78 53.21 -3.03 -25.89
CA LYS A 78 52.77 -4.17 -26.71
C LYS A 78 51.33 -4.60 -26.38
N ILE A 79 50.44 -3.64 -26.10
CA ILE A 79 49.03 -3.91 -25.79
C ILE A 79 48.30 -4.18 -27.12
N SER A 80 47.52 -5.25 -27.18
CA SER A 80 46.76 -5.57 -28.39
C SER A 80 45.56 -4.62 -28.56
N GLU A 81 45.25 -4.29 -29.82
CA GLU A 81 44.08 -3.49 -30.20
C GLU A 81 42.77 -4.12 -29.67
N GLU A 82 42.72 -5.46 -29.67
CA GLU A 82 41.56 -6.24 -29.24
C GLU A 82 41.26 -6.09 -27.75
N ILE A 83 42.30 -6.07 -26.91
CA ILE A 83 42.14 -5.83 -25.46
C ILE A 83 41.57 -4.43 -25.22
N LEU A 84 42.11 -3.41 -25.90
CA LEU A 84 41.64 -2.03 -25.75
C LEU A 84 40.18 -1.88 -26.18
N LYS A 85 39.82 -2.48 -27.32
CA LYS A 85 38.44 -2.50 -27.82
C LYS A 85 37.49 -3.17 -26.83
N THR A 86 37.91 -4.30 -26.26
CA THR A 86 37.11 -5.04 -25.27
C THR A 86 36.89 -4.24 -24.00
N GLU A 87 37.95 -3.65 -23.43
CA GLU A 87 37.87 -2.80 -22.24
C GLU A 87 36.98 -1.57 -22.47
N LYS A 88 37.10 -0.93 -23.65
CA LYS A 88 36.27 0.22 -24.05
C LYS A 88 34.79 -0.16 -24.14
N ASN A 89 34.48 -1.27 -24.80
CA ASN A 89 33.11 -1.76 -24.94
C ASN A 89 32.51 -2.13 -23.57
N GLN A 90 33.30 -2.76 -22.69
CA GLN A 90 32.87 -3.07 -21.33
C GLN A 90 32.56 -1.81 -20.51
N ALA A 91 33.38 -0.76 -20.63
CA ALA A 91 33.11 0.52 -19.96
C ALA A 91 31.80 1.15 -20.45
N ILE A 92 31.59 1.22 -21.78
CA ILE A 92 30.35 1.75 -22.38
C ILE A 92 29.13 0.94 -21.93
N TYR A 93 29.25 -0.39 -21.89
CA TYR A 93 28.18 -1.25 -21.39
C TYR A 93 27.87 -0.95 -19.91
N ASN A 94 28.89 -0.88 -19.06
CA ASN A 94 28.72 -0.60 -17.63
C ASN A 94 28.05 0.76 -17.38
N GLU A 95 28.35 1.79 -18.18
CA GLU A 95 27.69 3.10 -18.12
C GLU A 95 26.19 2.99 -18.44
N LYS A 96 25.84 2.30 -19.53
CA LYS A 96 24.44 2.08 -19.91
C LYS A 96 23.68 1.29 -18.85
N VAL A 97 24.31 0.27 -18.27
CA VAL A 97 23.72 -0.51 -17.17
C VAL A 97 23.49 0.39 -15.96
N ALA A 98 24.45 1.22 -15.58
CA ALA A 98 24.33 2.12 -14.43
C ALA A 98 23.17 3.12 -14.62
N ASP A 99 23.05 3.75 -15.79
CA ASP A 99 21.95 4.66 -16.11
C ASP A 99 20.56 3.97 -16.02
N ILE A 100 20.42 2.78 -16.61
CA ILE A 100 19.17 2.00 -16.51
C ILE A 100 18.89 1.58 -15.07
N GLN A 101 19.90 1.21 -14.29
CA GLN A 101 19.73 0.85 -12.88
C GLN A 101 19.24 2.03 -12.04
N ILE A 102 19.72 3.25 -12.30
CA ILE A 102 19.21 4.46 -11.63
C ILE A 102 17.72 4.63 -11.94
N LYS A 103 17.31 4.53 -13.20
CA LYS A 103 15.90 4.66 -13.62
C LYS A 103 15.01 3.59 -12.99
N ILE A 104 15.46 2.34 -12.95
CA ILE A 104 14.75 1.24 -12.27
C ILE A 104 14.55 1.57 -10.79
N ALA A 105 15.61 2.01 -10.11
CA ALA A 105 15.56 2.36 -8.69
C ALA A 105 14.60 3.54 -8.43
N GLU A 106 14.59 4.54 -9.30
CA GLU A 106 13.63 5.65 -9.20
C GLU A 106 12.17 5.21 -9.34
N ILE A 107 11.86 4.27 -10.24
CA ILE A 107 10.52 3.69 -10.36
C ILE A 107 10.16 2.89 -9.10
N GLN A 108 11.10 2.08 -8.58
CA GLN A 108 10.91 1.36 -7.32
C GLN A 108 10.65 2.31 -6.14
N ARG A 109 11.30 3.49 -6.11
CA ARG A 109 11.01 4.55 -5.13
C ARG A 109 9.56 5.02 -5.23
N LYS A 110 9.08 5.31 -6.44
CA LYS A 110 7.68 5.72 -6.69
C LYS A 110 6.70 4.63 -6.24
N ILE A 111 7.01 3.37 -6.52
CA ILE A 111 6.23 2.20 -6.06
C ILE A 111 6.16 2.17 -4.52
N ALA A 112 7.29 2.29 -3.83
CA ALA A 112 7.33 2.28 -2.37
C ALA A 112 6.51 3.44 -1.75
N ASN A 113 6.57 4.63 -2.36
CA ASN A 113 5.76 5.77 -1.93
C ASN A 113 4.25 5.48 -2.12
N ALA A 114 3.85 4.97 -3.28
CA ALA A 114 2.46 4.61 -3.55
C ALA A 114 1.94 3.51 -2.60
N GLU A 115 2.77 2.49 -2.31
CA GLU A 115 2.44 1.46 -1.31
C GLU A 115 2.24 2.04 0.09
N THR A 116 3.09 3.01 0.49
CA THR A 116 2.96 3.72 1.76
C THR A 116 1.63 4.48 1.84
N GLU A 117 1.31 5.27 0.82
CA GLU A 117 0.05 6.02 0.77
C GLU A 117 -1.17 5.10 0.83
N ILE A 118 -1.18 3.99 0.07
CA ILE A 118 -2.26 3.01 0.11
C ILE A 118 -2.42 2.43 1.52
N ALA A 119 -1.32 2.06 2.15
CA ALA A 119 -1.33 1.47 3.49
C ALA A 119 -1.82 2.49 4.54
N GLU A 120 -1.45 3.76 4.44
CA GLU A 120 -1.97 4.81 5.32
C GLU A 120 -3.49 5.01 5.15
N VAL A 121 -4.00 4.96 3.92
CA VAL A 121 -5.44 5.01 3.67
C VAL A 121 -6.14 3.76 4.22
N LYS A 122 -5.55 2.57 4.10
CA LYS A 122 -6.07 1.35 4.74
C LYS A 122 -6.12 1.45 6.27
N VAL A 123 -5.16 2.13 6.91
CA VAL A 123 -5.22 2.41 8.36
C VAL A 123 -6.42 3.30 8.69
N LYS A 124 -6.68 4.34 7.88
CA LYS A 124 -7.86 5.19 8.04
C LYS A 124 -9.16 4.40 7.88
N LEU A 125 -9.25 3.55 6.85
CA LEU A 125 -10.38 2.65 6.63
C LEU A 125 -10.62 1.73 7.82
N ALA A 126 -9.56 1.10 8.33
CA ALA A 126 -9.63 0.21 9.47
C ALA A 126 -10.12 0.93 10.74
N ASN A 127 -9.65 2.15 11.01
CA ASN A 127 -10.16 2.95 12.13
C ASN A 127 -11.66 3.27 11.95
N LYS A 128 -12.08 3.65 10.73
CA LYS A 128 -13.48 3.94 10.44
C LYS A 128 -14.38 2.71 10.67
N LYS A 129 -13.93 1.53 10.25
CA LYS A 129 -14.61 0.25 10.51
C LYS A 129 -14.65 -0.12 12.00
N ILE A 130 -13.60 0.19 12.76
CA ILE A 130 -13.62 0.01 14.23
C ILE A 130 -14.68 0.89 14.86
N ASP A 131 -14.83 2.13 14.41
CA ASP A 131 -15.84 3.06 14.93
C ASP A 131 -17.26 2.65 14.49
N GLU A 132 -17.44 2.21 13.25
CA GLU A 132 -18.68 1.60 12.77
C GLU A 132 -19.08 0.39 13.63
N ALA A 133 -18.15 -0.51 13.90
CA ALA A 133 -18.38 -1.69 14.75
C ALA A 133 -18.79 -1.30 16.19
N LYS A 134 -18.21 -0.24 16.75
CA LYS A 134 -18.62 0.29 18.06
C LYS A 134 -20.07 0.80 18.01
N GLU A 135 -20.42 1.56 16.98
CA GLU A 135 -21.79 2.08 16.82
C GLU A 135 -22.79 0.96 16.56
N ARG A 136 -22.43 -0.08 15.80
CA ARG A 136 -23.25 -1.29 15.62
C ARG A 136 -23.45 -2.04 16.93
N GLY A 137 -22.41 -2.12 17.78
CA GLY A 137 -22.54 -2.64 19.14
C GLY A 137 -23.43 -1.77 20.05
N ASN A 138 -23.40 -0.45 19.89
CA ASN A 138 -24.31 0.46 20.57
C ASN A 138 -25.75 0.27 20.09
N LEU A 139 -25.97 0.10 18.79
CA LEU A 139 -27.27 -0.21 18.19
C LEU A 139 -27.87 -1.47 18.85
N ALA A 140 -27.10 -2.55 18.91
CA ALA A 140 -27.53 -3.80 19.57
C ALA A 140 -27.99 -3.55 21.02
N LYS A 141 -27.19 -2.83 21.82
CA LYS A 141 -27.56 -2.48 23.20
C LYS A 141 -28.86 -1.67 23.29
N LYS A 142 -29.09 -0.75 22.36
CA LYS A 142 -30.32 0.07 22.34
C LYS A 142 -31.53 -0.72 21.86
N GLN A 143 -31.37 -1.63 20.90
CA GLN A 143 -32.41 -2.58 20.49
C GLN A 143 -32.82 -3.49 21.67
N LEU A 144 -31.85 -4.05 22.42
CA LEU A 144 -32.15 -4.82 23.63
C LEU A 144 -32.87 -3.99 24.70
N ALA A 145 -32.48 -2.72 24.88
CA ALA A 145 -33.15 -1.82 25.81
C ALA A 145 -34.62 -1.57 25.41
N TYR A 146 -34.89 -1.37 24.12
CA TYR A 146 -36.26 -1.27 23.60
C TYR A 146 -37.06 -2.55 23.89
N VAL A 147 -36.50 -3.73 23.56
CA VAL A 147 -37.16 -5.03 23.82
C VAL A 147 -37.51 -5.19 25.29
N LYS A 148 -36.60 -4.81 26.21
CA LYS A 148 -36.86 -4.83 27.65
C LYS A 148 -38.03 -3.91 28.06
N GLN A 149 -38.11 -2.70 27.51
CA GLN A 149 -39.22 -1.77 27.81
C GLN A 149 -40.56 -2.34 27.34
N VAL A 150 -40.60 -2.93 26.14
CA VAL A 150 -41.82 -3.53 25.59
C VAL A 150 -42.24 -4.76 26.41
N ASN A 151 -41.33 -5.68 26.72
CA ASN A 151 -41.63 -6.87 27.51
C ASN A 151 -42.07 -6.55 28.94
N ALA A 152 -41.61 -5.43 29.50
CA ALA A 152 -42.03 -4.95 30.81
C ALA A 152 -43.37 -4.18 30.79
N ASN A 153 -44.06 -4.10 29.64
CA ASN A 153 -45.28 -3.29 29.44
C ASN A 153 -45.10 -1.84 29.92
N SER A 154 -43.93 -1.25 29.64
CA SER A 154 -43.62 0.12 30.04
C SER A 154 -44.55 1.13 29.34
N PRO A 155 -44.75 2.34 29.89
CA PRO A 155 -45.56 3.37 29.25
C PRO A 155 -45.14 3.63 27.79
N GLY A 156 -46.12 3.83 26.90
CA GLY A 156 -45.88 4.00 25.47
C GLY A 156 -44.86 5.10 25.13
N GLU A 157 -44.82 6.18 25.91
CA GLU A 157 -43.82 7.25 25.75
C GLU A 157 -42.38 6.74 25.95
N LYS A 158 -42.14 5.84 26.92
CA LYS A 158 -40.82 5.24 27.15
C LYS A 158 -40.41 4.30 26.03
N ILE A 159 -41.37 3.52 25.51
CA ILE A 159 -41.16 2.61 24.38
C ILE A 159 -40.79 3.43 23.13
N SER A 160 -41.57 4.46 22.80
CA SER A 160 -41.33 5.33 21.64
C SER A 160 -39.98 6.07 21.74
N LYS A 161 -39.60 6.54 22.94
CA LYS A 161 -38.26 7.12 23.16
C LYS A 161 -37.14 6.10 22.90
N ALA A 162 -37.27 4.88 23.41
CA ALA A 162 -36.27 3.83 23.18
C ALA A 162 -36.16 3.44 21.71
N GLU A 163 -37.30 3.40 21.00
CA GLU A 163 -37.38 3.15 19.57
C GLU A 163 -36.68 4.24 18.75
N GLY A 164 -37.01 5.51 19.01
CA GLY A 164 -36.39 6.64 18.33
C GLY A 164 -34.87 6.68 18.50
N VAL A 165 -34.35 6.25 19.66
CA VAL A 165 -32.90 6.19 19.92
C VAL A 165 -32.21 5.17 19.03
N TYR A 166 -32.71 3.93 18.92
CA TYR A 166 -32.03 2.93 18.09
C TYR A 166 -32.19 3.23 16.60
N LEU A 167 -33.35 3.77 16.16
CA LEU A 167 -33.55 4.20 14.78
C LEU A 167 -32.61 5.33 14.37
N LYS A 168 -32.27 6.24 15.28
CA LYS A 168 -31.27 7.28 15.03
C LYS A 168 -29.88 6.70 14.78
N ILE A 169 -29.44 5.75 15.61
CA ILE A 169 -28.14 5.07 15.42
C ILE A 169 -28.12 4.31 14.09
N GLN A 170 -29.23 3.66 13.72
CA GLN A 170 -29.34 2.97 12.43
C GLN A 170 -29.14 3.93 11.25
N LYS A 171 -29.68 5.15 11.32
CA LYS A 171 -29.44 6.21 10.30
C LYS A 171 -28.01 6.74 10.30
N ASP A 172 -27.32 6.74 11.43
CA ASP A 172 -25.93 7.18 11.48
C ASP A 172 -24.99 6.09 10.93
N LEU A 173 -25.32 4.80 11.08
CA LEU A 173 -24.57 3.69 10.47
C LEU A 173 -24.57 3.73 8.94
N THR A 174 -25.67 4.16 8.29
CA THR A 174 -25.67 4.28 6.81
C THR A 174 -24.71 5.38 6.31
N LYS A 175 -24.43 6.41 7.13
CA LYS A 175 -23.39 7.39 6.82
C LYS A 175 -21.99 6.78 6.93
N PHE A 176 -21.75 5.91 7.92
CA PHE A 176 -20.49 5.17 8.02
C PHE A 176 -20.24 4.31 6.78
N GLU A 177 -21.27 3.61 6.29
CA GLU A 177 -21.18 2.80 5.07
C GLU A 177 -20.76 3.66 3.86
N THR A 178 -21.35 4.86 3.73
CA THR A 178 -21.01 5.81 2.67
C THR A 178 -19.55 6.26 2.75
N ASP A 179 -19.08 6.66 3.95
CA ASP A 179 -17.69 7.06 4.17
C ASP A 179 -16.71 5.93 3.86
N VAL A 180 -17.06 4.69 4.26
CA VAL A 180 -16.27 3.48 3.97
C VAL A 180 -16.17 3.23 2.47
N MET A 181 -17.27 3.41 1.72
CA MET A 181 -17.28 3.29 0.26
C MET A 181 -16.38 4.32 -0.40
N GLU A 182 -16.39 5.57 0.06
CA GLU A 182 -15.53 6.63 -0.48
C GLU A 182 -14.03 6.33 -0.24
N ILE A 183 -13.68 5.91 0.98
CA ILE A 183 -12.30 5.52 1.29
C ILE A 183 -11.86 4.34 0.42
N ASN A 184 -12.72 3.34 0.22
CA ASN A 184 -12.43 2.20 -0.67
C ASN A 184 -12.20 2.64 -2.11
N LYS A 185 -13.00 3.58 -2.62
CA LYS A 185 -12.80 4.14 -3.97
C LYS A 185 -11.41 4.78 -4.11
N ASN A 186 -10.98 5.56 -3.12
CA ASN A 186 -9.63 6.15 -3.08
C ASN A 186 -8.53 5.07 -3.10
N ILE A 187 -8.68 4.00 -2.32
CA ILE A 187 -7.74 2.86 -2.32
C ILE A 187 -7.64 2.25 -3.73
N VAL A 188 -8.77 2.01 -4.40
CA VAL A 188 -8.81 1.43 -5.75
C VAL A 188 -8.11 2.35 -6.76
N GLU A 189 -8.33 3.65 -6.70
CA GLU A 189 -7.66 4.61 -7.59
C GLU A 189 -6.14 4.62 -7.39
N LYS A 190 -5.67 4.57 -6.14
CA LYS A 190 -4.24 4.45 -5.85
C LYS A 190 -3.66 3.11 -6.30
N GLN A 191 -4.41 2.02 -6.18
CA GLN A 191 -4.00 0.69 -6.67
C GLN A 191 -3.83 0.67 -8.19
N LYS A 192 -4.67 1.39 -8.95
CA LYS A 192 -4.49 1.54 -10.41
C LYS A 192 -3.17 2.22 -10.74
N LYS A 193 -2.88 3.36 -10.10
CA LYS A 193 -1.59 4.06 -10.26
C LYS A 193 -0.39 3.17 -9.90
N LEU A 194 -0.51 2.37 -8.84
CA LEU A 194 0.52 1.39 -8.47
C LEU A 194 0.71 0.31 -9.53
N ALA A 195 -0.37 -0.14 -10.19
CA ALA A 195 -0.28 -1.11 -11.29
C ALA A 195 0.45 -0.52 -12.50
N ASP A 196 0.18 0.75 -12.84
CA ASP A 196 0.87 1.45 -13.93
C ASP A 196 2.37 1.57 -13.66
N LEU A 197 2.77 1.92 -12.42
CA LEU A 197 4.18 1.97 -12.02
C LEU A 197 4.86 0.59 -12.09
N LYS A 198 4.15 -0.49 -11.74
CA LYS A 198 4.68 -1.85 -11.87
C LYS A 198 4.87 -2.25 -13.34
N LYS A 199 4.00 -1.79 -14.23
CA LYS A 199 4.16 -1.98 -15.66
C LYS A 199 5.39 -1.22 -16.18
N GLU A 200 5.54 0.06 -15.81
CA GLU A 200 6.73 0.87 -16.13
C GLU A 200 8.02 0.18 -15.66
N LEU A 201 8.02 -0.37 -14.44
CA LEU A 201 9.16 -1.12 -13.91
C LEU A 201 9.49 -2.35 -14.77
N SER A 202 8.47 -3.11 -15.16
CA SER A 202 8.64 -4.30 -16.00
C SER A 202 9.26 -3.95 -17.36
N GLU A 203 8.79 -2.87 -17.98
CA GLU A 203 9.33 -2.37 -19.25
C GLU A 203 10.80 -1.96 -19.12
N LYS A 204 11.17 -1.27 -18.03
CA LYS A 204 12.58 -0.90 -17.77
C LYS A 204 13.47 -2.09 -17.44
N LEU A 205 12.96 -3.11 -16.76
CA LEU A 205 13.70 -4.35 -16.56
C LEU A 205 13.95 -5.07 -17.90
N ALA A 206 12.97 -5.08 -18.81
CA ALA A 206 13.14 -5.64 -20.14
C ALA A 206 14.17 -4.85 -20.98
N GLU A 207 14.20 -3.51 -20.87
CA GLU A 207 15.24 -2.67 -21.49
C GLU A 207 16.64 -3.05 -21.01
N ARG A 208 16.80 -3.31 -19.71
CA ARG A 208 18.08 -3.76 -19.14
C ARG A 208 18.54 -5.10 -19.71
N GLU A 209 17.64 -6.06 -19.89
CA GLU A 209 18.01 -7.37 -20.46
C GLU A 209 18.44 -7.27 -21.92
N LYS A 210 17.85 -6.36 -22.71
CA LYS A 210 18.22 -6.16 -24.12
C LYS A 210 19.65 -5.68 -24.33
N ILE A 211 20.25 -5.01 -23.34
CA ILE A 211 21.62 -4.50 -23.46
C ILE A 211 22.66 -5.51 -22.97
N ARG A 212 22.24 -6.65 -22.39
CA ARG A 212 23.15 -7.67 -21.85
C ARG A 212 24.02 -8.25 -22.99
N PRO A 213 25.35 -8.27 -22.84
CA PRO A 213 26.23 -8.91 -23.82
C PRO A 213 25.90 -10.41 -23.89
N ALA A 214 25.89 -10.94 -25.12
CA ALA A 214 25.68 -12.35 -25.43
C ALA A 214 26.86 -13.22 -25.00
#